data_AF-A0A316EI68-F1
#
_entry.id   AF-A0A316EI68-F1
#
_cell.length_a   1.000
_cell.length_b   1.000
_cell.length_c   1.000
_cell.angle_alpha   90.00
_cell.angle_beta   90.00
_cell.angle_gamma   90.00
#
_symmetry.space_group_name_H-M   'P 1'
#
loop_
_entity.id
_entity.type
_entity.pdbx_description
1 polymer ?
#
loop_
_entity_poly.entity_id
_entity_poly.type
_entity_poly.pdbx_seq_one_letter_code
_entity_poly.pdbx_strand_id
1 'polypeptide(L)' 'MYKLTSPIKLLAILDEYEEFFADDNVNSVFIRNTINVNLDGQSVESYAYEFNRSTEGLKEIVGGDFMNK' A
#
# COMPACT_ATOMS: atom_id res chain seq x y z
N MET A 1 -4.38 -5.68 8.49
CA MET A 1 -3.59 -4.72 9.30
C MET A 1 -2.55 -5.50 10.10
N TYR A 2 -1.29 -5.06 10.09
CA TYR A 2 -0.21 -5.70 10.83
C TYR A 2 0.56 -4.66 11.65
N LYS A 3 0.97 -5.01 12.87
CA LYS A 3 1.86 -4.18 13.69
C LYS A 3 3.31 -4.55 13.41
N LEU A 4 4.11 -3.59 12.94
CA LEU A 4 5.52 -3.82 12.63
C LEU A 4 6.38 -3.62 13.88
N THR A 5 7.21 -4.60 14.20
CA THR A 5 8.14 -4.54 15.36
C THR A 5 9.45 -3.80 15.03
N SER A 6 9.83 -3.73 13.76
CA SER A 6 11.00 -2.99 13.26
C SER A 6 10.65 -2.29 11.95
N PRO A 7 9.86 -1.21 12.01
CA PRO A 7 9.23 -0.61 10.84
C PRO A 7 10.26 -0.21 9.78
N ILE A 8 11.34 0.48 10.14
CA ILE A 8 12.35 0.94 9.17
C ILE A 8 12.93 -0.20 8.34
N LYS A 9 13.35 -1.30 8.98
CA LYS A 9 13.98 -2.44 8.28
C LYS A 9 12.98 -3.18 7.41
N LEU A 10 11.79 -3.46 7.93
CA LEU A 10 10.78 -4.20 7.20
C LEU A 10 10.24 -3.38 6.03
N LEU A 11 10.03 -2.08 6.24
CA LEU A 11 9.63 -1.17 5.19
C LEU A 11 10.65 -1.09 4.07
N ALA A 12 11.95 -1.06 4.34
CA ALA A 12 12.97 -1.11 3.29
C ALA A 12 12.91 -2.39 2.43
N ILE A 13 12.62 -3.55 3.05
CA ILE A 13 12.45 -4.82 2.34
C ILE A 13 11.17 -4.79 1.48
N LEU A 14 10.08 -4.24 2.02
CA LEU A 14 8.83 -4.10 1.28
C LEU A 14 8.96 -3.08 0.14
N ASP A 15 9.69 -1.98 0.35
CA ASP A 15 9.95 -0.97 -0.68
C ASP A 15 10.69 -1.59 -1.87
N GLU A 16 11.70 -2.41 -1.62
CA GLU A 16 12.42 -3.16 -2.66
C GLU A 16 11.49 -4.16 -3.38
N TYR A 17 10.70 -4.93 -2.62
CA TYR A 17 9.77 -5.92 -3.17
C TYR A 17 8.68 -5.31 -4.06
N GLU A 18 8.13 -4.16 -3.64
CA GLU A 18 7.06 -3.44 -4.36
C GLU A 18 7.61 -2.49 -5.45
N GLU A 19 8.92 -2.49 -5.70
CA GLU A 19 9.60 -1.58 -6.62
C GLU A 19 9.24 -0.10 -6.36
N PHE A 20 9.24 0.28 -5.08
CA PHE A 20 9.08 1.66 -4.62
C PHE A 20 10.43 2.32 -4.36
N PHE A 21 10.67 3.43 -5.05
CA PHE A 21 11.86 4.26 -4.94
C PHE A 21 11.47 5.62 -4.35
N ALA A 22 11.84 5.88 -3.08
CA ALA A 22 11.43 7.09 -2.37
C ALA A 22 11.88 8.41 -3.04
N ASP A 23 12.99 8.38 -3.78
CA ASP A 23 13.52 9.52 -4.52
C ASP A 23 13.01 9.58 -5.98
N ASP A 24 12.24 8.57 -6.43
CA ASP A 24 11.73 8.45 -7.80
C ASP A 24 10.32 7.83 -7.83
N ASN A 25 9.35 8.59 -7.33
CA ASN A 25 7.95 8.19 -7.39
C ASN A 25 7.43 8.04 -8.82
N VAL A 26 8.02 8.71 -9.82
CA VAL A 26 7.52 8.64 -11.20
C VAL A 26 7.76 7.26 -11.80
N ASN A 27 8.91 6.66 -11.51
CA ASN A 27 9.25 5.34 -12.05
C ASN A 27 8.90 4.18 -11.10
N SER A 28 8.45 4.47 -9.88
CA SER A 28 8.01 3.46 -8.92
C SER A 28 6.75 2.72 -9.39
N VAL A 29 6.70 1.39 -9.21
CA VAL A 29 5.52 0.59 -9.56
C VAL A 29 4.37 0.85 -8.59
N PHE A 30 4.70 0.87 -7.30
CA PHE A 30 3.80 1.25 -6.22
C PHE A 30 4.37 2.43 -5.44
N ILE A 31 3.48 3.23 -4.84
CA ILE A 31 3.85 4.35 -3.97
C ILE A 31 3.42 4.03 -2.55
N ARG A 32 4.34 4.20 -1.59
CA ARG A 32 4.01 4.05 -0.17
C ARG A 32 3.45 5.34 0.41
N ASN A 33 2.20 5.29 0.85
CA ASN A 33 1.52 6.39 1.53
C ASN A 33 1.16 6.00 2.97
N THR A 34 0.97 7.01 3.81
CA THR A 34 0.27 6.88 5.10
C THR A 34 -1.22 7.13 4.89
N ILE A 35 -2.05 6.16 5.25
CA ILE A 35 -3.51 6.24 5.18
C ILE A 35 -4.12 6.09 6.58
N ASN A 36 -5.30 6.68 6.77
CA ASN A 36 -6.10 6.46 7.98
C ASN A 36 -7.09 5.31 7.73
N VAL A 37 -6.97 4.24 8.50
CA VAL A 37 -7.86 3.09 8.43
C VAL A 37 -8.79 3.10 9.63
N ASN A 38 -10.10 2.96 9.39
CA ASN A 38 -11.06 2.73 10.47
C ASN A 38 -11.07 1.24 10.82
N LEU A 39 -10.65 0.92 12.05
CA LEU A 39 -10.66 -0.41 12.63
C LEU A 39 -11.51 -0.38 13.89
N ASP A 40 -12.64 -1.10 13.88
CA ASP A 40 -13.57 -1.20 15.01
C ASP A 40 -14.00 0.16 15.60
N GLY A 41 -14.19 1.16 14.73
CA GLY A 41 -14.58 2.52 15.13
C GLY A 41 -13.41 3.41 15.55
N GLN A 42 -12.18 2.92 15.53
CA GLN A 42 -10.97 3.70 15.80
C GLN A 42 -10.23 4.01 14.50
N SER A 43 -9.81 5.26 14.33
CA SER A 43 -8.93 5.64 13.22
C SER A 43 -7.49 5.34 13.58
N VAL A 44 -6.81 4.54 12.76
CA VAL A 44 -5.40 4.17 12.93
C VAL A 44 -4.64 4.55 11.66
N GLU A 45 -3.58 5.33 11.83
CA GLU A 45 -2.65 5.63 10.73
C GLU A 45 -1.82 4.39 10.38
N SER A 46 -1.66 4.09 9.09
CA SER A 46 -0.97 2.90 8.60
C SER A 46 -0.33 3.14 7.23
N TYR A 47 0.73 2.39 6.93
CA TYR A 47 1.34 2.40 5.60
C TYR A 47 0.56 1.52 4.63
N ALA A 48 0.39 2.00 3.40
CA ALA A 48 -0.19 1.25 2.29
C ALA A 48 0.60 1.53 1.00
N TYR A 49 0.61 0.55 0.09
CA TYR A 49 1.17 0.68 -1.25
C TYR A 49 0.05 0.84 -2.27
N GLU A 50 0.13 1.89 -3.06
CA GLU A 50 -0.85 2.23 -4.09
C GLU A 50 -0.23 2.04 -5.48
N PHE A 51 -0.94 1.35 -6.36
CA PHE A 51 -0.45 1.10 -7.72
C PHE A 51 -0.38 2.40 -8.51
N ASN A 52 0.79 2.69 -9.09
CA ASN A 52 1.11 4.00 -9.66
C ASN A 52 1.17 3.99 -11.20
N ARG A 53 0.39 3.11 -11.83
CA ARG A 53 0.26 3.04 -13.28
C ARG A 53 -1.20 3.08 -13.67
N SER A 54 -1.47 3.25 -14.97
CA SER A 54 -2.83 3.22 -15.50
C SER A 54 -3.53 1.91 -15.09
N THR A 55 -4.75 2.05 -14.59
CA THR A 55 -5.64 0.93 -14.26
C THR A 55 -6.60 0.59 -15.39
N GLU A 56 -6.45 1.23 -16.56
CA GLU A 56 -7.27 0.98 -17.74
C GLU A 56 -7.21 -0.49 -18.16
N GLY A 57 -8.37 -1.09 -18.36
CA GLY A 57 -8.50 -2.51 -18.74
C GLY A 57 -8.31 -3.51 -17.60
N LEU A 58 -8.03 -3.07 -16.37
CA LEU A 58 -7.99 -3.96 -15.19
C LEU A 58 -9.39 -4.20 -14.63
N LYS A 59 -9.61 -5.38 -14.03
CA LYS A 59 -10.87 -5.70 -13.32
C LYS A 59 -10.94 -4.89 -12.03
N GLU A 60 -11.93 -4.01 -11.94
CA GLU A 60 -12.29 -3.34 -10.69
C GLU A 60 -13.01 -4.27 -9.72
N ILE A 61 -12.77 -4.08 -8.43
CA ILE A 61 -13.48 -4.77 -7.35
C ILE A 61 -14.18 -3.73 -6.50
N VAL A 62 -15.42 -3.44 -6.88
CA VAL A 62 -16.22 -2.35 -6.30
C VAL A 62 -16.37 -2.48 -4.78
N GLY A 63 -16.44 -3.71 -4.25
CA GLY A 63 -16.57 -3.95 -2.81
C GLY A 63 -15.27 -3.85 -2.02
N GLY A 64 -14.11 -3.73 -2.69
CA GLY A 64 -12.79 -3.68 -2.03
C GLY A 64 -12.33 -4.99 -1.36
N ASP A 65 -13.18 -6.02 -1.30
CA ASP A 65 -12.85 -7.31 -0.72
C ASP A 65 -12.13 -8.20 -1.73
N PHE A 66 -10.84 -8.46 -1.49
CA PHE A 66 -10.04 -9.27 -2.40
C PHE A 66 -10.38 -10.77 -2.37
N MET A 67 -10.84 -11.29 -1.22
CA MET A 67 -11.10 -12.72 -1.07
C MET A 67 -12.47 -13.09 -1.65
N ASN A 68 -13.41 -12.14 -1.68
CA ASN A 68 -14.77 -12.32 -2.17
C ASN A 68 -15.02 -11.67 -3.56
N LYS A 69 -14.01 -11.66 -4.44
CA LYS A 69 -13.99 -11.00 -5.78
C LYS A 69 -14.79 -11.65 -6.90
#